data_AF-A0A2W5AM70-F1
#
_entry.id   AF-A0A2W5AM70-F1
#
_cell.length_a   1.000
_cell.length_b   1.000
_cell.length_c   1.000
_cell.angle_alpha   90.00
_cell.angle_beta   90.00
_cell.angle_gamma   90.00
#
_symmetry.space_group_name_H-M   'P 1'
#
loop_
_entity.id
_entity.type
_entity.pdbx_description
1 polymer ?
#
loop_
_entity_poly.entity_id
_entity_poly.type
_entity_poly.pdbx_seq_one_letter_code
_entity_poly.pdbx_strand_id
1 'polypeptide(L)' 'MGFSTLLRIAGSEARVGMFVDAVDGDWLDNPFWSGSFKLADQRDVARLRGSPVRSVTIDLA' A
#
# COMPACT_ATOMS: atom_id res chain seq x y z
N MET A 1 20.91 -7.88 -10.89
CA MET A 1 20.35 -6.90 -9.95
C MET A 1 19.11 -6.32 -10.60
N GLY A 2 17.93 -6.77 -10.21
CA GLY A 2 16.68 -6.15 -10.67
C GLY A 2 16.49 -4.86 -9.88
N PHE A 3 16.30 -3.75 -10.57
CA PHE A 3 15.89 -2.50 -9.93
C PHE A 3 14.37 -2.59 -9.76
N SER A 4 13.88 -2.62 -8.51
CA SER A 4 12.46 -2.43 -8.27
C SER A 4 12.10 -0.98 -8.56
N THR A 5 11.04 -0.78 -9.35
CA THR A 5 10.55 0.56 -9.65
C THR A 5 9.47 0.89 -8.63
N LEU A 6 9.81 1.76 -7.68
CA LEU A 6 8.88 2.21 -6.65
C LEU A 6 8.10 3.43 -7.14
N LEU A 7 6.77 3.36 -7.04
CA LEU A 7 5.86 4.45 -7.39
C LEU A 7 5.03 4.84 -6.18
N ARG A 8 5.04 6.12 -5.83
CA ARG A 8 4.15 6.67 -4.80
C ARG A 8 2.82 7.06 -5.42
N ILE A 9 1.73 6.51 -4.89
CA ILE A 9 0.35 6.78 -5.31
C ILE A 9 -0.49 7.21 -4.10
N ALA A 10 -1.62 7.87 -4.34
CA ALA A 10 -2.57 8.14 -3.26
C ALA A 10 -3.21 6.83 -2.76
N GLY A 11 -3.56 6.76 -1.47
CA GLY A 11 -4.26 5.58 -0.91
C GLY A 11 -5.58 5.27 -1.63
N SER A 12 -6.25 6.30 -2.18
CA SER A 12 -7.44 6.18 -3.02
C SER A 12 -7.19 5.51 -4.37
N GLU A 13 -5.97 5.62 -4.91
CA GLU A 13 -5.58 5.07 -6.21
C GLU A 13 -5.19 3.60 -6.14
N ALA A 14 -4.97 3.06 -4.93
CA ALA A 14 -4.62 1.67 -4.71
C ALA A 14 -5.65 0.70 -5.30
N ARG A 15 -5.18 -0.39 -5.89
CA ARG A 15 -5.99 -1.42 -6.57
C ARG A 15 -5.55 -2.82 -6.18
N VAL A 16 -6.47 -3.77 -6.32
CA VAL A 16 -6.18 -5.19 -6.16
C VAL A 16 -5.07 -5.60 -7.12
N GLY A 17 -4.09 -6.35 -6.62
CA GLY A 17 -2.93 -6.83 -7.36
C GLY A 17 -1.66 -6.01 -7.13
N MET A 18 -1.75 -4.77 -6.66
CA MET A 18 -0.58 -3.94 -6.39
C MET A 18 0.19 -4.45 -5.16
N PHE A 19 1.52 -4.38 -5.23
CA PHE A 19 2.40 -4.60 -4.09
C PHE A 19 2.66 -3.26 -3.41
N VAL A 20 2.16 -3.10 -2.19
CA VAL A 20 2.50 -1.96 -1.34
C VAL A 20 3.83 -2.27 -0.69
N ASP A 21 4.84 -1.44 -0.92
CA ASP A 21 6.15 -1.53 -0.29
C ASP A 21 6.17 -0.77 1.05
N ALA A 22 5.59 0.43 1.06
CA ALA A 22 5.53 1.28 2.24
C ALA A 22 4.24 2.11 2.26
N VAL A 23 3.84 2.53 3.45
CA VAL A 23 2.66 3.35 3.68
C VAL A 23 3.10 4.67 4.32
N ASP A 24 2.72 5.80 3.73
CA ASP A 24 3.01 7.12 4.31
C ASP A 24 1.87 7.56 5.22
N GLY A 25 2.15 7.61 6.52
CA GLY A 25 1.23 8.11 7.55
C GLY A 25 1.61 7.59 8.93
N ASP A 26 0.88 8.06 9.95
CA ASP A 26 0.95 7.47 11.29
C ASP A 26 0.46 6.03 11.23
N TRP A 27 1.42 5.15 11.03
CA TRP A 27 1.39 3.69 11.06
C TRP A 27 0.72 3.11 12.32
N LEU A 28 0.51 3.95 13.34
CA LEU A 28 0.24 3.55 14.71
C LEU A 28 -1.15 2.93 14.95
N ASP A 29 -2.13 3.18 14.08
CA ASP A 29 -3.51 2.71 14.27
C ASP A 29 -3.87 1.41 13.54
N ASN A 30 -2.98 0.85 12.71
CA ASN A 30 -3.30 -0.37 11.96
C ASN A 30 -2.18 -1.43 12.05
N PRO A 31 -2.24 -2.38 13.01
CA PRO A 31 -1.23 -3.41 13.20
C PRO A 31 -1.11 -4.44 12.05
N PHE A 32 -1.88 -4.27 10.96
CA PHE A 32 -2.01 -5.23 9.87
C PHE A 32 -0.94 -5.18 8.77
N TRP A 33 -0.12 -4.14 8.73
CA TRP A 33 0.66 -3.77 7.53
C TRP A 33 2.15 -3.66 7.91
N SER A 34 2.66 -4.62 8.67
CA SER A 34 4.07 -4.70 9.03
C SER A 34 4.92 -5.08 7.80
N GLY A 35 5.30 -4.09 6.99
CA GLY A 35 6.19 -4.24 5.83
C GLY A 35 5.47 -4.30 4.49
N SER A 36 6.18 -4.73 3.44
CA SER A 36 5.64 -4.82 2.08
C SER A 36 4.56 -5.91 1.98
N PHE A 37 3.38 -5.58 1.46
CA PHE A 37 2.25 -6.51 1.32
C PHE A 37 1.55 -6.35 -0.02
N LYS A 38 0.94 -7.42 -0.52
CA LYS A 38 0.11 -7.38 -1.72
C LYS A 38 -1.34 -7.08 -1.36
N LEU A 39 -1.98 -6.17 -2.09
CA LEU A 39 -3.43 -5.99 -2.06
C LEU A 39 -4.09 -7.18 -2.77
N ALA A 40 -4.38 -8.24 -2.04
CA ALA A 40 -4.82 -9.50 -2.62
C ALA A 40 -6.31 -9.47 -3.00
N ASP A 41 -7.12 -8.70 -2.27
CA ASP A 41 -8.55 -8.61 -2.51
C ASP A 41 -9.11 -7.17 -2.33
N GLN A 42 -10.41 -7.02 -2.64
CA GLN A 42 -11.08 -5.73 -2.51
C GLN A 42 -11.23 -5.28 -1.05
N ARG A 43 -11.19 -6.19 -0.08
CA ARG A 43 -11.27 -5.85 1.35
C ARG A 43 -9.98 -5.17 1.79
N ASP A 44 -8.83 -5.63 1.30
CA ASP A 44 -7.54 -4.97 1.55
C ASP A 44 -7.53 -3.54 0.99
N VAL A 45 -8.01 -3.38 -0.25
CA VAL A 45 -8.14 -2.05 -0.88
C VAL A 45 -9.12 -1.17 -0.10
N ALA A 46 -10.27 -1.70 0.32
CA ALA A 46 -11.24 -0.95 1.10
C ALA A 46 -10.68 -0.54 2.47
N ARG A 47 -9.92 -1.40 3.13
CA ARG A 47 -9.22 -1.08 4.40
C ARG A 47 -8.21 0.04 4.20
N LEU A 48 -7.39 -0.04 3.14
CA LEU A 48 -6.41 1.00 2.83
C LEU A 48 -7.10 2.34 2.54
N ARG A 49 -8.17 2.34 1.74
CA ARG A 49 -8.94 3.54 1.41
C ARG A 49 -9.72 4.12 2.59
N GLY A 50 -10.14 3.29 3.53
CA GLY A 50 -10.84 3.70 4.75
C GLY A 50 -9.91 4.14 5.89
N SER A 51 -8.60 3.99 5.71
CA SER A 51 -7.60 4.39 6.69
C SER A 51 -7.21 5.86 6.56
N PRO A 52 -6.56 6.46 7.57
CA PRO A 52 -6.03 7.83 7.49
C PRO A 52 -4.79 7.96 6.58
N VAL A 53 -4.42 6.90 5.83
CA VAL A 53 -3.26 6.91 4.93
C VAL A 53 -3.46 7.89 3.79
N ARG A 54 -2.47 8.77 3.59
CA ARG A 54 -2.49 9.74 2.49
C ARG A 54 -1.94 9.14 1.21
N SER A 55 -0.83 8.43 1.31
CA SER A 55 -0.17 7.81 0.15
C SER A 55 0.47 6.50 0.52
N VAL A 56 0.67 5.66 -0.49
CA VAL A 56 1.42 4.42 -0.39
C VAL A 56 2.46 4.38 -1.49
N THR A 57 3.60 3.77 -1.20
CA THR A 57 4.59 3.39 -2.20
C THR A 57 4.28 1.98 -2.65
N ILE A 58 4.13 1.78 -3.95
CA ILE A 58 3.95 0.47 -4.56
C ILE A 58 5.20 0.06 -5.34
N ASP A 59 5.47 -1.24 -5.37
CA ASP A 59 6.46 -1.85 -6.24
C ASP A 59 5.81 -2.28 -7.56
N LEU A 60 6.45 -1.92 -8.67
CA LEU A 60 6.03 -2.25 -10.05
C LEU A 60 6.87 -3.37 -10.70
N ALA A 61 7.79 -4.00 -9.95
CA ALA A 61 8.66 -5.07 -10.42
C ALA A 61 7.93 -6.39 -10.72
#